data_AF-A0A1M7RGU0-F1
#
_entry.id   AF-A0A1M7RGU0-F1
#
_cell.length_a   1.000
_cell.length_b   1.000
_cell.length_c   1.000
_cell.angle_alpha   90.00
_cell.angle_beta   90.00
_cell.angle_gamma   90.00
#
_symmetry.space_group_name_H-M   'P 1'
#
loop_
_entity.id
_entity.type
_entity.pdbx_description
1 polymer ?
#
loop_
_entity_poly.entity_id
_entity_poly.type
_entity_poly.pdbx_seq_one_letter_code
_entity_poly.pdbx_strand_id
1 'polypeptide(L)'
;MNINISTLGELKKSGYKPKSVKEEIRQNLIRKLQHKENAFPGIIGYEDTVIPDTERALLSRHNILFLGLRGQAKTRMARQMISLLDEYIPIVEGSEVNDSPFDPLSRYARDMVSELGDATPISWVSREQRYSEKLATPDVSVADLVGDIDPIKAANMKLNYADERVIHFGIIPRSNRGIFVINELPDLQARIQVSLFNILQEGDIQIRGFKVRMPLDILFVFTANPEDYTNRGSIVTPLKDRIESQIITHYPKNVENSLLITEQEANVHEDQQHVHISDMIKRLIEQVAFEARNSEYVDKKSGVSARLTIAAYENAVSAGERRAIINKEKSTYIRIADLQGIIPAITGKIELVYEGEQEGPLQVAVNLLDKSIRSVFSQYFPNPDSFKKRKQSAAAENPYRAVIQWFDKGNAVQLLQDVNDKQYETSLLKVEGLKELIKGKFPHANAKEQLLLMEFVLHGLASYSLISKKVVENETRFSDLLGTMMNFGNSTEEENEEF
;
A
#
# COMPACT_ATOMS: atom_id res chain seq x y z
N MET A 1 -27.70 -23.58 3.66
CA MET A 1 -27.45 -24.67 2.69
C MET A 1 -27.12 -25.93 3.49
N ASN A 2 -27.63 -27.11 3.13
CA ASN A 2 -27.39 -28.32 3.93
C ASN A 2 -26.10 -29.01 3.45
N ILE A 3 -24.98 -28.74 4.11
CA ILE A 3 -23.67 -29.33 3.79
C ILE A 3 -23.55 -30.81 4.20
N ASN A 4 -24.58 -31.39 4.82
CA ASN A 4 -24.62 -32.82 5.16
C ASN A 4 -25.03 -33.71 3.98
N ILE A 5 -25.35 -33.12 2.82
CA ILE A 5 -25.59 -33.85 1.57
C ILE A 5 -24.25 -34.45 1.13
N SER A 6 -24.22 -35.77 0.95
CA SER A 6 -22.99 -36.52 0.65
C SER A 6 -23.02 -37.23 -0.70
N THR A 7 -24.15 -37.20 -1.42
CA THR A 7 -24.29 -37.84 -2.73
C THR A 7 -24.92 -36.94 -3.80
N LEU A 8 -24.63 -37.25 -5.07
CA LEU A 8 -25.21 -36.56 -6.23
C LEU A 8 -26.75 -36.67 -6.25
N GLY A 9 -27.32 -37.82 -5.89
CA GLY A 9 -28.76 -38.03 -5.85
C GLY A 9 -29.46 -37.14 -4.82
N GLU A 10 -28.87 -36.99 -3.62
CA GLU A 10 -29.37 -36.07 -2.61
C GLU A 10 -29.21 -34.61 -3.05
N LEU A 11 -28.09 -34.28 -3.70
CA LEU A 11 -27.84 -32.92 -4.23
C LEU A 11 -28.90 -32.53 -5.28
N LYS A 12 -29.27 -33.44 -6.18
CA LYS A 12 -30.37 -33.26 -7.14
C LYS A 12 -31.70 -33.03 -6.41
N LYS A 13 -32.03 -33.84 -5.40
CA LYS A 13 -33.27 -33.70 -4.60
C LYS A 13 -33.35 -32.40 -3.82
N SER A 14 -32.21 -31.84 -3.41
CA SER A 14 -32.14 -30.54 -2.73
C SER A 14 -32.50 -29.35 -3.63
N GLY A 15 -32.57 -29.56 -4.96
CA GLY A 15 -32.84 -28.51 -5.93
C GLY A 15 -31.63 -27.61 -6.21
N TYR A 16 -30.42 -28.03 -5.85
CA TYR A 16 -29.19 -27.29 -6.14
C TYR A 16 -29.05 -27.06 -7.65
N LYS A 17 -28.77 -25.82 -8.04
CA LYS A 17 -28.50 -25.44 -9.42
C LYS A 17 -27.07 -24.92 -9.52
N PRO A 18 -26.19 -25.59 -10.29
CA PRO A 18 -24.85 -25.08 -10.51
C PRO A 18 -24.91 -23.73 -11.23
N LYS A 19 -23.99 -22.84 -10.85
CA LYS A 19 -23.79 -21.53 -11.48
C LYS A 19 -22.32 -21.41 -11.84
N SER A 20 -22.02 -20.62 -12.86
CA SER A 20 -20.63 -20.24 -13.12
C SER A 20 -20.14 -19.27 -12.04
N VAL A 21 -18.83 -19.26 -11.78
CA VAL A 21 -18.19 -18.36 -10.81
C VAL A 21 -18.53 -16.91 -11.10
N LYS A 22 -18.49 -16.52 -12.37
CA LYS A 22 -18.81 -15.15 -12.78
C LYS A 22 -20.28 -14.79 -12.51
N GLU A 23 -21.21 -15.74 -12.64
CA GLU A 23 -22.62 -15.49 -12.33
C GLU A 23 -22.91 -15.49 -10.83
N GLU A 24 -22.27 -16.38 -10.08
CA GLU A 24 -22.29 -16.41 -8.63
C GLU A 24 -21.82 -15.07 -8.04
N ILE A 25 -20.63 -14.61 -8.43
CA ILE A 25 -20.07 -13.32 -7.97
C ILE A 25 -21.00 -12.16 -8.33
N ARG A 26 -21.53 -12.14 -9.57
CA ARG A 26 -22.48 -11.11 -10.00
C ARG A 26 -23.73 -11.09 -9.09
N GLN A 27 -24.35 -12.25 -8.83
CA GLN A 27 -25.56 -12.30 -7.99
C GLN A 27 -25.27 -11.86 -6.55
N ASN A 28 -24.12 -12.24 -6.01
CA ASN A 28 -23.72 -11.90 -4.65
C ASN A 28 -23.39 -10.42 -4.51
N LEU A 29 -22.75 -9.84 -5.53
CA LEU A 29 -22.53 -8.40 -5.61
C LEU A 29 -23.86 -7.64 -5.71
N ILE A 30 -24.80 -8.07 -6.55
CA ILE A 30 -26.14 -7.45 -6.64
C ILE A 30 -26.83 -7.45 -5.27
N ARG A 31 -26.76 -8.57 -4.53
CA ARG A 31 -27.31 -8.65 -3.17
C ARG A 31 -26.65 -7.62 -2.26
N LYS A 32 -25.32 -7.53 -2.21
CA LYS A 32 -24.61 -6.54 -1.39
C LYS A 32 -25.03 -5.10 -1.74
N LEU A 33 -25.08 -4.77 -3.04
CA LEU A 33 -25.47 -3.44 -3.53
C LEU A 33 -26.91 -3.08 -3.14
N GLN A 34 -27.86 -4.02 -3.25
CA GLN A 34 -29.25 -3.81 -2.82
C GLN A 34 -29.38 -3.53 -1.32
N HIS A 35 -28.52 -4.17 -0.50
CA HIS A 35 -28.47 -3.97 0.95
C HIS A 35 -27.57 -2.79 1.37
N LYS A 36 -26.95 -2.08 0.41
CA LYS A 36 -25.96 -1.01 0.65
C LYS A 36 -24.77 -1.47 1.50
N GLU A 37 -24.38 -2.73 1.35
CA GLU A 37 -23.21 -3.31 2.00
C GLU A 37 -21.96 -3.05 1.15
N ASN A 38 -20.85 -2.63 1.80
CA ASN A 38 -19.59 -2.44 1.11
C ASN A 38 -18.99 -3.79 0.68
N ALA A 39 -18.80 -3.98 -0.63
CA ALA A 39 -18.18 -5.18 -1.19
C ALA A 39 -16.67 -5.27 -0.89
N PHE A 40 -16.03 -4.13 -0.63
CA PHE A 40 -14.58 -3.98 -0.45
C PHE A 40 -14.24 -3.22 0.86
N PRO A 41 -14.53 -3.80 2.04
CA PRO A 41 -14.33 -3.12 3.33
C PRO A 41 -12.85 -2.82 3.62
N GLY A 42 -12.56 -1.65 4.20
CA GLY A 42 -11.18 -1.24 4.54
C GLY A 42 -10.31 -0.83 3.34
N ILE A 43 -10.89 -0.73 2.15
CA ILE A 43 -10.30 -0.01 1.02
C ILE A 43 -10.73 1.45 1.14
N ILE A 44 -9.76 2.35 1.24
CA ILE A 44 -9.99 3.78 1.51
C ILE A 44 -9.61 4.60 0.29
N GLY A 45 -10.49 5.51 -0.12
CA GLY A 45 -10.22 6.49 -1.18
C GLY A 45 -10.51 6.01 -2.60
N TYR A 46 -11.14 4.85 -2.74
CA TYR A 46 -11.56 4.24 -4.02
C TYR A 46 -13.07 4.24 -4.24
N GLU A 47 -13.84 4.80 -3.30
CA GLU A 47 -15.30 4.75 -3.23
C GLU A 47 -15.95 5.34 -4.49
N ASP A 48 -15.36 6.38 -5.06
CA ASP A 48 -15.86 7.07 -6.25
C ASP A 48 -15.09 6.73 -7.53
N THR A 49 -14.10 5.83 -7.47
CA THR A 49 -13.21 5.53 -8.60
C THR A 49 -13.08 4.02 -8.86
N VAL A 50 -12.13 3.36 -8.20
CA VAL A 50 -11.72 1.98 -8.49
C VAL A 50 -12.81 0.99 -8.07
N ILE A 51 -13.50 1.22 -6.96
CA ILE A 51 -14.57 0.32 -6.49
C ILE A 51 -15.72 0.29 -7.50
N PRO A 52 -16.33 1.43 -7.91
CA PRO A 52 -17.38 1.43 -8.92
C PRO A 52 -16.98 0.79 -10.26
N ASP A 53 -15.75 0.99 -10.73
CA ASP A 53 -15.25 0.32 -11.94
C ASP A 53 -15.12 -1.19 -11.76
N THR A 54 -14.71 -1.63 -10.58
CA THR A 54 -14.62 -3.05 -10.21
C THR A 54 -16.01 -3.67 -10.16
N GLU A 55 -16.97 -3.00 -9.53
CA GLU A 55 -18.35 -3.45 -9.46
C GLU A 55 -18.96 -3.57 -10.86
N ARG A 56 -18.76 -2.55 -11.72
CA ARG A 56 -19.20 -2.61 -13.13
C ARG A 56 -18.58 -3.80 -13.86
N ALA A 57 -17.28 -4.05 -13.68
CA ALA A 57 -16.60 -5.18 -14.32
C ALA A 57 -17.16 -6.54 -13.86
N LEU A 58 -17.38 -6.70 -12.55
CA LEU A 58 -17.95 -7.93 -11.98
C LEU A 58 -19.41 -8.12 -12.40
N LEU A 59 -20.21 -7.06 -12.45
CA LEU A 59 -21.56 -7.10 -13.01
C LEU A 59 -21.51 -7.52 -14.48
N SER A 60 -20.57 -7.02 -15.27
CA SER A 60 -20.41 -7.43 -16.67
C SER A 60 -19.79 -8.82 -16.85
N ARG A 61 -19.46 -9.54 -15.76
CA ARG A 61 -18.82 -10.86 -15.78
C ARG A 61 -17.45 -10.85 -16.50
N HIS A 62 -16.75 -9.73 -16.44
CA HIS A 62 -15.44 -9.55 -17.06
C HIS A 62 -14.32 -10.18 -16.24
N ASN A 63 -13.23 -10.61 -16.90
CA ASN A 63 -11.94 -10.72 -16.23
C ASN A 63 -11.35 -9.32 -16.05
N ILE A 64 -10.54 -9.14 -15.01
CA ILE A 64 -10.12 -7.81 -14.55
C ILE A 64 -8.60 -7.69 -14.60
N LEU A 65 -8.08 -6.59 -15.15
CA LEU A 65 -6.70 -6.15 -14.98
C LEU A 65 -6.67 -4.90 -14.11
N PHE A 66 -6.15 -5.02 -12.89
CA PHE A 66 -5.78 -3.87 -12.07
C PHE A 66 -4.44 -3.32 -12.53
N LEU A 67 -4.46 -2.09 -13.03
CA LEU A 67 -3.27 -1.39 -13.52
C LEU A 67 -2.93 -0.23 -12.60
N GLY A 68 -1.74 -0.27 -11.99
CA GLY A 68 -1.22 0.86 -11.23
C GLY A 68 0.06 0.54 -10.48
N LEU A 69 0.62 1.52 -9.81
CA LEU A 69 1.93 1.41 -9.16
C LEU A 69 1.87 0.49 -7.92
N ARG A 70 3.05 0.20 -7.36
CA ARG A 70 3.18 -0.65 -6.16
C ARG A 70 2.51 -0.01 -4.95
N GLY A 71 1.83 -0.81 -4.13
CA GLY A 71 1.17 -0.33 -2.91
C GLY A 71 -0.15 0.43 -3.13
N GLN A 72 -0.83 0.20 -4.26
CA GLN A 72 -2.17 0.76 -4.58
C GLN A 72 -3.30 -0.27 -4.37
N ALA A 73 -3.22 -1.07 -3.32
CA ALA A 73 -4.25 -2.05 -2.91
C ALA A 73 -4.75 -3.08 -3.95
N LYS A 74 -4.11 -3.23 -5.13
CA LYS A 74 -4.52 -4.15 -6.21
C LYS A 74 -4.79 -5.59 -5.73
N THR A 75 -3.81 -6.20 -5.06
CA THR A 75 -3.92 -7.58 -4.55
C THR A 75 -4.95 -7.67 -3.41
N ARG A 76 -5.11 -6.62 -2.61
CA ARG A 76 -6.12 -6.58 -1.55
C ARG A 76 -7.54 -6.56 -2.11
N MET A 77 -7.78 -5.75 -3.15
CA MET A 77 -9.04 -5.75 -3.91
C MET A 77 -9.36 -7.14 -4.46
N ALA A 78 -8.38 -7.80 -5.08
CA ALA A 78 -8.54 -9.15 -5.62
C ALA A 78 -8.92 -10.18 -4.53
N ARG A 79 -8.24 -10.16 -3.38
CA ARG A 79 -8.55 -11.04 -2.23
C ARG A 79 -9.94 -10.79 -1.65
N GLN A 80 -10.43 -9.55 -1.64
CA GLN A 80 -11.77 -9.25 -1.11
C GLN A 80 -12.91 -9.80 -1.96
N MET A 81 -12.64 -10.13 -3.24
CA MET A 81 -13.62 -10.79 -4.12
C MET A 81 -14.00 -12.19 -3.63
N ILE A 82 -13.20 -12.84 -2.76
CA ILE A 82 -13.56 -14.11 -2.11
C ILE A 82 -14.89 -13.98 -1.36
N SER A 83 -15.15 -12.83 -0.76
CA SER A 83 -16.41 -12.56 -0.04
C SER A 83 -17.64 -12.55 -0.96
N LEU A 84 -17.44 -12.45 -2.27
CA LEU A 84 -18.49 -12.50 -3.29
C LEU A 84 -18.75 -13.91 -3.80
N LEU A 85 -17.96 -14.91 -3.41
CA LEU A 85 -18.29 -16.33 -3.65
C LEU A 85 -19.34 -16.82 -2.64
N ASP A 86 -20.14 -17.81 -3.03
CA ASP A 86 -20.95 -18.59 -2.13
C ASP A 86 -20.05 -19.38 -1.16
N GLU A 87 -20.54 -19.58 0.06
CA GLU A 87 -19.75 -20.13 1.15
C GLU A 87 -19.18 -21.51 0.86
N TYR A 88 -19.96 -22.34 0.18
CA TYR A 88 -19.58 -23.70 -0.19
C TYR A 88 -20.10 -24.06 -1.58
N ILE A 89 -19.32 -24.86 -2.30
CA ILE A 89 -19.76 -25.54 -3.53
C ILE A 89 -19.58 -27.05 -3.41
N PRO A 90 -20.47 -27.85 -4.00
CA PRO A 90 -20.29 -29.29 -4.07
C PRO A 90 -19.31 -29.64 -5.20
N ILE A 91 -18.40 -30.57 -4.93
CA ILE A 91 -17.49 -31.18 -5.90
C ILE A 91 -17.61 -32.71 -5.84
N VAL A 92 -17.19 -33.41 -6.89
CA VAL A 92 -17.03 -34.87 -6.82
C VAL A 92 -15.91 -35.18 -5.81
N GLU A 93 -16.19 -36.07 -4.85
CA GLU A 93 -15.20 -36.43 -3.83
C GLU A 93 -13.93 -36.98 -4.48
N GLY A 94 -12.75 -36.50 -4.05
CA GLY A 94 -11.46 -36.89 -4.62
C GLY A 94 -11.04 -36.17 -5.90
N SER A 95 -11.86 -35.25 -6.44
CA SER A 95 -11.46 -34.44 -7.60
C SER A 95 -10.31 -33.48 -7.28
N GLU A 96 -9.28 -33.46 -8.12
CA GLU A 96 -8.16 -32.52 -8.03
C GLU A 96 -8.46 -31.13 -8.64
N VAL A 97 -9.54 -31.03 -9.42
CA VAL A 97 -9.90 -29.84 -10.23
C VAL A 97 -11.30 -29.32 -9.91
N ASN A 98 -11.79 -29.58 -8.68
CA ASN A 98 -13.10 -29.14 -8.19
C ASN A 98 -14.26 -29.51 -9.12
N ASP A 99 -14.24 -30.72 -9.70
CA ASP A 99 -15.23 -31.17 -10.68
C ASP A 99 -16.66 -31.00 -10.18
N SER A 100 -17.52 -30.43 -11.04
CA SER A 100 -18.94 -30.36 -10.76
C SER A 100 -19.56 -31.76 -10.78
N PRO A 101 -20.33 -32.14 -9.74
CA PRO A 101 -21.08 -33.40 -9.78
C PRO A 101 -22.13 -33.47 -10.91
N PHE A 102 -22.53 -32.32 -11.47
CA PHE A 102 -23.49 -32.24 -12.58
C PHE A 102 -22.83 -32.29 -13.96
N ASP A 103 -21.60 -31.79 -14.05
CA ASP A 103 -20.86 -31.65 -15.31
C ASP A 103 -19.35 -31.79 -15.04
N PRO A 104 -18.88 -33.03 -14.80
CA PRO A 104 -17.48 -33.28 -14.46
C PRO A 104 -16.56 -33.10 -15.68
N LEU A 105 -15.41 -32.46 -15.47
CA LEU A 105 -14.41 -32.18 -16.50
C LEU A 105 -13.34 -33.27 -16.56
N SER A 106 -12.81 -33.66 -15.40
CA SER A 106 -11.76 -34.67 -15.32
C SER A 106 -12.29 -36.06 -15.69
N ARG A 107 -11.42 -36.90 -16.26
CA ARG A 107 -11.75 -38.32 -16.48
C ARG A 107 -12.14 -39.02 -15.18
N TYR A 108 -11.42 -38.74 -14.09
CA TYR A 108 -11.72 -39.31 -12.77
C TYR A 108 -13.18 -39.08 -12.37
N ALA A 109 -13.65 -37.83 -12.43
CA ALA A 109 -15.00 -37.50 -12.03
C ALA A 109 -16.05 -37.97 -13.04
N ARG A 110 -15.74 -37.96 -14.35
CA ARG A 110 -16.60 -38.52 -15.40
C ARG A 110 -16.83 -40.02 -15.21
N ASP A 111 -15.77 -40.79 -14.95
CA ASP A 111 -15.84 -42.23 -14.72
C ASP A 111 -16.65 -42.50 -13.44
N MET A 112 -16.40 -41.75 -12.35
CA MET A 112 -17.12 -41.88 -11.07
C MET A 112 -18.63 -41.59 -11.19
N VAL A 113 -19.00 -40.53 -11.91
CA VAL A 113 -20.41 -40.18 -12.15
C VAL A 113 -21.08 -41.21 -13.07
N SER A 114 -20.36 -41.72 -14.07
CA SER A 114 -20.89 -42.75 -14.97
C SER A 114 -21.10 -44.10 -14.26
N GLU A 115 -20.24 -44.47 -13.32
CA GLU A 115 -20.30 -45.75 -12.62
C GLU A 115 -21.34 -45.74 -11.49
N LEU A 116 -21.32 -44.69 -10.65
CA LEU A 116 -22.15 -44.64 -9.43
C LEU A 116 -23.47 -43.88 -9.60
N GLY A 117 -23.61 -43.05 -10.65
CA GLY A 117 -24.81 -42.27 -10.90
C GLY A 117 -25.25 -41.43 -9.70
N ASP A 118 -26.47 -41.64 -9.21
CA ASP A 118 -26.97 -40.89 -8.05
C ASP A 118 -26.25 -41.23 -6.73
N ALA A 119 -25.52 -42.34 -6.67
CA ALA A 119 -24.71 -42.71 -5.51
C ALA A 119 -23.30 -42.08 -5.52
N THR A 120 -22.94 -41.28 -6.54
CA THR A 120 -21.62 -40.63 -6.61
C THR A 120 -21.40 -39.76 -5.37
N PRO A 121 -20.30 -40.00 -4.63
CA PRO A 121 -20.00 -39.22 -3.44
C PRO A 121 -19.57 -37.80 -3.80
N ILE A 122 -19.99 -36.84 -2.98
CA ILE A 122 -19.63 -35.43 -3.11
C ILE A 122 -18.96 -34.91 -1.84
N SER A 123 -18.09 -33.94 -2.01
CA SER A 123 -17.52 -33.14 -0.91
C SER A 123 -17.81 -31.66 -1.11
N TRP A 124 -17.64 -30.86 -0.06
CA TRP A 124 -17.91 -29.42 -0.07
C TRP A 124 -16.62 -28.64 0.07
N VAL A 125 -16.39 -27.72 -0.87
CA VAL A 125 -15.22 -26.82 -0.86
C VAL A 125 -15.66 -25.44 -0.43
N SER A 126 -14.96 -24.85 0.54
CA SER A 126 -15.28 -23.51 1.05
C SER A 126 -14.79 -22.40 0.11
N ARG A 127 -15.38 -21.21 0.22
CA ARG A 127 -14.97 -20.03 -0.56
C ARG A 127 -13.47 -19.70 -0.46
N GLU A 128 -12.87 -19.90 0.72
CA GLU A 128 -11.45 -19.60 0.96
C GLU A 128 -10.52 -20.54 0.18
N GLN A 129 -10.94 -21.79 -0.02
CA GLN A 129 -10.21 -22.79 -0.80
C GLN A 129 -10.34 -22.56 -2.31
N ARG A 130 -11.26 -21.69 -2.74
CA ARG A 130 -11.52 -21.35 -4.15
C ARG A 130 -10.77 -20.10 -4.61
N TYR A 131 -9.86 -19.58 -3.78
CA TYR A 131 -8.95 -18.52 -4.14
C TYR A 131 -7.55 -19.09 -4.39
N SER A 132 -6.94 -18.69 -5.49
CA SER A 132 -5.56 -19.05 -5.79
C SER A 132 -4.84 -17.85 -6.38
N GLU A 133 -3.59 -17.68 -5.98
CA GLU A 133 -2.77 -16.53 -6.33
C GLU A 133 -1.39 -17.02 -6.75
N LYS A 134 -0.91 -16.53 -7.89
CA LYS A 134 0.44 -16.81 -8.38
C LYS A 134 1.15 -15.49 -8.67
N LEU A 135 2.32 -15.31 -8.06
CA LEU A 135 3.23 -14.25 -8.46
C LEU A 135 3.88 -14.64 -9.79
N ALA A 136 3.81 -13.74 -10.76
CA ALA A 136 4.55 -13.86 -12.00
C ALA A 136 6.05 -13.77 -11.70
N THR A 137 6.77 -14.81 -12.04
CA THR A 137 8.23 -14.82 -11.99
C THR A 137 8.77 -15.42 -13.28
N PRO A 138 9.97 -15.01 -13.76
CA PRO A 138 10.50 -15.47 -15.05
C PRO A 138 10.75 -16.97 -15.13
N ASP A 139 10.89 -17.65 -13.99
CA ASP A 139 11.15 -19.08 -13.83
C ASP A 139 9.90 -19.97 -13.89
N VAL A 140 8.69 -19.39 -13.81
CA VAL A 140 7.44 -20.14 -13.95
C VAL A 140 7.41 -20.84 -15.31
N SER A 141 6.98 -22.10 -15.33
CA SER A 141 6.77 -22.85 -16.57
C SER A 141 5.29 -22.95 -16.94
N VAL A 142 5.01 -23.27 -18.20
CA VAL A 142 3.62 -23.59 -18.62
C VAL A 142 3.10 -24.81 -17.87
N ALA A 143 3.96 -25.80 -17.56
CA ALA A 143 3.59 -26.98 -16.80
C ALA A 143 3.11 -26.64 -15.38
N ASP A 144 3.70 -25.65 -14.72
CA ASP A 144 3.27 -25.22 -13.38
C ASP A 144 1.86 -24.60 -13.38
N LEU A 145 1.50 -23.91 -14.47
CA LEU A 145 0.22 -23.23 -14.62
C LEU A 145 -0.87 -24.17 -15.11
N VAL A 146 -0.59 -24.90 -16.18
CA VAL A 146 -1.54 -25.71 -16.93
C VAL A 146 -1.49 -27.18 -16.50
N GLY A 147 -0.29 -27.71 -16.32
CA GLY A 147 -0.03 -29.13 -16.09
C GLY A 147 0.82 -29.77 -17.18
N ASP A 148 1.33 -30.96 -16.89
CA ASP A 148 2.10 -31.78 -17.82
C ASP A 148 1.85 -33.28 -17.52
N ILE A 149 2.44 -34.14 -18.33
CA ILE A 149 2.46 -35.58 -18.12
C ILE A 149 3.44 -35.92 -17.01
N ASP A 150 3.03 -36.71 -16.01
CA ASP A 150 3.90 -37.22 -14.96
C ASP A 150 4.48 -38.61 -15.34
N PRO A 151 5.79 -38.70 -15.70
CA PRO A 151 6.39 -39.96 -16.11
C PRO A 151 6.50 -40.98 -14.98
N ILE A 152 6.61 -40.51 -13.73
CA ILE A 152 6.72 -41.37 -12.54
C ILE A 152 5.36 -42.03 -12.30
N LYS A 153 4.27 -41.27 -12.39
CA LYS A 153 2.89 -41.80 -12.32
C LYS A 153 2.62 -42.79 -13.44
N ALA A 154 3.07 -42.50 -14.67
CA ALA A 154 2.96 -43.40 -15.82
C ALA A 154 3.63 -44.75 -15.56
N ALA A 155 4.89 -44.71 -15.08
CA ALA A 155 5.68 -45.91 -14.83
C ALA A 155 5.12 -46.75 -13.68
N ASN A 156 4.77 -46.12 -12.56
CA ASN A 156 4.24 -46.82 -11.38
C ASN A 156 2.90 -47.50 -11.67
N MET A 157 2.01 -46.82 -12.40
CA MET A 157 0.69 -47.34 -12.74
C MET A 157 0.70 -48.20 -14.02
N LYS A 158 1.86 -48.37 -14.67
CA LYS A 158 2.03 -49.07 -15.95
C LYS A 158 1.07 -48.56 -17.03
N LEU A 159 0.85 -47.24 -17.06
CA LEU A 159 -0.06 -46.58 -18.00
C LEU A 159 0.70 -46.04 -19.20
N ASN A 160 0.03 -46.02 -20.35
CA ASN A 160 0.55 -45.35 -21.54
C ASN A 160 0.53 -43.82 -21.31
N TYR A 161 1.51 -43.11 -21.88
CA TYR A 161 1.54 -41.65 -21.94
C TYR A 161 0.31 -41.01 -22.62
N ALA A 162 -0.49 -41.79 -23.33
CA ALA A 162 -1.78 -41.37 -23.90
C ALA A 162 -2.98 -41.58 -22.95
N ASP A 163 -2.76 -42.01 -21.70
CA ASP A 163 -3.83 -42.16 -20.69
C ASP A 163 -3.96 -40.90 -19.82
N GLU A 164 -5.15 -40.29 -19.80
CA GLU A 164 -5.41 -39.05 -19.05
C GLU A 164 -5.09 -39.15 -17.55
N ARG A 165 -5.05 -40.35 -16.95
CA ARG A 165 -4.70 -40.54 -15.54
C ARG A 165 -3.26 -40.15 -15.21
N VAL A 166 -2.40 -40.08 -16.24
CA VAL A 166 -0.98 -39.69 -16.13
C VAL A 166 -0.81 -38.17 -16.06
N ILE A 167 -1.87 -37.41 -16.31
CA ILE A 167 -1.85 -35.95 -16.24
C ILE A 167 -1.62 -35.51 -14.79
N HIS A 168 -0.69 -34.57 -14.62
CA HIS A 168 -0.51 -33.78 -13.41
C HIS A 168 -1.03 -32.37 -13.67
N PHE A 169 -2.11 -31.98 -13.01
CA PHE A 169 -2.71 -30.66 -13.20
C PHE A 169 -1.88 -29.56 -12.53
N GLY A 170 -1.66 -28.48 -13.28
CA GLY A 170 -1.07 -27.24 -12.75
C GLY A 170 -2.06 -26.45 -11.89
N ILE A 171 -1.64 -25.28 -11.43
CA ILE A 171 -2.45 -24.47 -10.49
C ILE A 171 -3.76 -23.96 -11.10
N ILE A 172 -3.82 -23.67 -12.41
CA ILE A 172 -5.03 -23.13 -13.05
C ILE A 172 -6.18 -24.15 -13.05
N PRO A 173 -6.02 -25.39 -13.58
CA PRO A 173 -7.07 -26.40 -13.48
C PRO A 173 -7.50 -26.70 -12.03
N ARG A 174 -6.56 -26.69 -11.08
CA ARG A 174 -6.87 -26.88 -9.65
C ARG A 174 -7.69 -25.73 -9.06
N SER A 175 -7.61 -24.54 -9.67
CA SER A 175 -8.37 -23.34 -9.29
C SER A 175 -9.74 -23.25 -9.96
N ASN A 176 -10.16 -24.29 -10.70
CA ASN A 176 -11.45 -24.34 -11.35
C ASN A 176 -12.60 -24.10 -10.36
N ARG A 177 -13.64 -23.42 -10.84
CA ARG A 177 -14.77 -22.92 -10.06
C ARG A 177 -14.34 -21.96 -8.95
N GLY A 178 -13.29 -21.17 -9.18
CA GLY A 178 -12.73 -20.21 -8.25
C GLY A 178 -12.24 -18.91 -8.89
N ILE A 179 -11.54 -18.11 -8.09
CA ILE A 179 -10.88 -16.86 -8.49
C ILE A 179 -9.38 -17.14 -8.61
N PHE A 180 -8.81 -16.84 -9.77
CA PHE A 180 -7.38 -17.01 -10.01
C PHE A 180 -6.70 -15.65 -10.23
N VAL A 181 -5.75 -15.32 -9.36
CA VAL A 181 -5.03 -14.04 -9.37
C VAL A 181 -3.61 -14.24 -9.89
N ILE A 182 -3.22 -13.46 -10.90
CA ILE A 182 -1.83 -13.36 -11.34
C ILE A 182 -1.30 -11.98 -10.98
N ASN A 183 -0.31 -11.94 -10.08
CA ASN A 183 0.36 -10.70 -9.72
C ASN A 183 1.53 -10.40 -10.64
N GLU A 184 1.73 -9.13 -10.97
CA GLU A 184 2.84 -8.63 -11.80
C GLU A 184 2.90 -9.31 -13.17
N LEU A 185 1.77 -9.40 -13.88
CA LEU A 185 1.64 -10.07 -15.19
C LEU A 185 2.78 -9.79 -16.20
N PRO A 186 3.33 -8.55 -16.32
CA PRO A 186 4.49 -8.26 -17.16
C PRO A 186 5.74 -9.10 -16.90
N ASP A 187 5.94 -9.60 -15.67
CA ASP A 187 7.09 -10.44 -15.31
C ASP A 187 6.98 -11.88 -15.84
N LEU A 188 5.82 -12.30 -16.38
CA LEU A 188 5.69 -13.57 -17.09
C LEU A 188 6.30 -13.50 -18.48
N GLN A 189 7.06 -14.52 -18.86
CA GLN A 189 7.58 -14.67 -20.21
C GLN A 189 6.44 -14.67 -21.25
N ALA A 190 6.67 -14.04 -22.41
CA ALA A 190 5.68 -13.91 -23.48
C ALA A 190 5.04 -15.25 -23.90
N ARG A 191 5.81 -16.34 -23.96
CA ARG A 191 5.29 -17.70 -24.28
C ARG A 191 4.22 -18.17 -23.30
N ILE A 192 4.34 -17.80 -22.03
CA ILE A 192 3.40 -18.17 -20.96
C ILE A 192 2.15 -17.30 -21.07
N GLN A 193 2.32 -16.00 -21.32
CA GLN A 193 1.20 -15.11 -21.58
C GLN A 193 0.35 -15.58 -22.78
N VAL A 194 0.99 -16.08 -23.84
CA VAL A 194 0.30 -16.70 -24.99
C VAL A 194 -0.41 -18.02 -24.59
N SER A 195 0.13 -18.81 -23.66
CA SER A 195 -0.62 -19.98 -23.16
C SER A 195 -1.89 -19.59 -22.39
N LEU A 196 -1.84 -18.47 -21.63
CA LEU A 196 -3.02 -17.94 -20.92
C LEU A 196 -4.09 -17.41 -21.86
N PHE A 197 -3.69 -16.92 -23.05
CA PHE A 197 -4.62 -16.43 -24.07
C PHE A 197 -5.66 -17.48 -24.48
N ASN A 198 -5.22 -18.73 -24.70
CA ASN A 198 -6.14 -19.81 -25.07
C ASN A 198 -7.17 -20.07 -23.97
N ILE A 199 -6.73 -20.04 -22.70
CA ILE A 199 -7.59 -20.27 -21.53
C ILE A 199 -8.65 -19.18 -21.40
N LEU A 200 -8.29 -17.91 -21.64
CA LEU A 200 -9.25 -16.80 -21.56
C LEU A 200 -10.26 -16.79 -22.72
N GLN A 201 -9.85 -17.23 -23.92
CA GLN A 201 -10.69 -17.16 -25.11
C GLN A 201 -11.65 -18.34 -25.22
N GLU A 202 -11.14 -19.56 -25.06
CA GLU A 202 -11.88 -20.80 -25.33
C GLU A 202 -12.30 -21.50 -24.02
N GLY A 203 -11.83 -21.02 -22.87
CA GLY A 203 -12.02 -21.65 -21.58
C GLY A 203 -11.24 -22.95 -21.44
N ASP A 204 -10.67 -23.48 -22.51
CA ASP A 204 -10.03 -24.79 -22.52
C ASP A 204 -8.50 -24.72 -22.39
N ILE A 205 -7.97 -25.79 -21.80
CA ILE A 205 -6.55 -26.02 -21.62
C ILE A 205 -6.16 -27.21 -22.46
N GLN A 206 -5.05 -27.09 -23.19
CA GLN A 206 -4.42 -28.21 -23.89
C GLN A 206 -3.13 -28.62 -23.19
N ILE A 207 -3.07 -29.87 -22.74
CA ILE A 207 -1.89 -30.46 -22.12
C ILE A 207 -1.11 -31.23 -23.19
N ARG A 208 0.22 -31.12 -23.16
CA ARG A 208 1.12 -31.74 -24.13
C ARG A 208 0.80 -33.24 -24.28
N GLY A 209 0.64 -33.71 -25.52
CA GLY A 209 0.36 -35.12 -25.81
C GLY A 209 -1.12 -35.53 -25.76
N PHE A 210 -2.01 -34.63 -25.30
CA PHE A 210 -3.43 -34.89 -25.15
C PHE A 210 -4.30 -33.90 -25.94
N LYS A 211 -5.42 -34.39 -26.48
CA LYS A 211 -6.52 -33.57 -27.02
C LYS A 211 -7.66 -33.48 -26.00
N VAL A 212 -7.32 -33.22 -24.75
CA VAL A 212 -8.33 -33.00 -23.70
C VAL A 212 -8.62 -31.51 -23.67
N ARG A 213 -9.89 -31.14 -23.80
CA ARG A 213 -10.37 -29.77 -23.62
C ARG A 213 -11.06 -29.69 -22.26
N MET A 214 -10.58 -28.82 -21.40
CA MET A 214 -11.15 -28.61 -20.06
C MET A 214 -11.69 -27.18 -19.97
N PRO A 215 -12.97 -26.94 -20.31
CA PRO A 215 -13.58 -25.61 -20.19
C PRO A 215 -13.68 -25.20 -18.72
N LEU A 216 -12.66 -24.50 -18.22
CA LEU A 216 -12.57 -24.08 -16.83
C LEU A 216 -13.49 -22.89 -16.57
N ASP A 217 -14.16 -22.94 -15.42
CA ASP A 217 -14.99 -21.84 -14.92
C ASP A 217 -14.19 -21.04 -13.89
N ILE A 218 -13.50 -19.98 -14.34
CA ILE A 218 -12.59 -19.18 -13.51
C ILE A 218 -12.86 -17.69 -13.75
N LEU A 219 -12.86 -16.91 -12.66
CA LEU A 219 -12.67 -15.47 -12.75
C LEU A 219 -11.17 -15.16 -12.68
N PHE A 220 -10.61 -14.64 -13.77
CA PHE A 220 -9.23 -14.17 -13.76
C PHE A 220 -9.14 -12.72 -13.28
N VAL A 221 -8.20 -12.49 -12.36
CA VAL A 221 -7.82 -11.15 -11.92
C VAL A 221 -6.31 -11.00 -12.09
N PHE A 222 -5.90 -10.02 -12.87
CA PHE A 222 -4.52 -9.70 -13.14
C PHE A 222 -4.14 -8.42 -12.42
N THR A 223 -2.89 -8.32 -11.99
CA THR A 223 -2.32 -7.05 -11.57
C THR A 223 -1.07 -6.75 -12.39
N ALA A 224 -0.91 -5.48 -12.74
CA ALA A 224 0.28 -5.01 -13.45
C ALA A 224 0.66 -3.61 -12.98
N ASN A 225 1.95 -3.31 -13.13
CA ASN A 225 2.50 -1.98 -12.97
C ASN A 225 2.78 -1.36 -14.35
N PRO A 226 2.29 -0.15 -14.65
CA PRO A 226 2.52 0.54 -15.93
C PRO A 226 3.99 0.64 -16.35
N GLU A 227 4.93 0.81 -15.43
CA GLU A 227 6.36 0.96 -15.76
C GLU A 227 7.00 -0.35 -16.26
N ASP A 228 6.46 -1.50 -15.84
CA ASP A 228 6.98 -2.79 -16.28
C ASP A 228 6.65 -3.06 -17.76
N TYR A 229 5.70 -2.31 -18.34
CA TYR A 229 5.39 -2.35 -19.78
C TYR A 229 6.55 -1.90 -20.66
N THR A 230 7.37 -0.96 -20.19
CA THR A 230 8.49 -0.42 -20.97
C THR A 230 9.79 -1.19 -20.72
N ASN A 231 9.99 -1.71 -19.50
CA ASN A 231 11.30 -2.19 -19.05
C ASN A 231 11.41 -3.72 -18.90
N ARG A 232 10.33 -4.44 -18.61
CA ARG A 232 10.38 -5.89 -18.26
C ARG A 232 9.63 -6.80 -19.23
N GLY A 233 8.75 -6.22 -20.04
CA GLY A 233 8.01 -6.93 -21.08
C GLY A 233 6.59 -6.36 -21.16
N SER A 234 6.15 -5.97 -22.35
CA SER A 234 4.75 -5.58 -22.53
C SER A 234 3.85 -6.81 -22.37
N ILE A 235 2.66 -6.61 -21.79
CA ILE A 235 1.59 -7.59 -21.92
C ILE A 235 1.36 -7.79 -23.41
N VAL A 236 1.46 -9.04 -23.88
CA VAL A 236 1.29 -9.33 -25.30
C VAL A 236 -0.10 -8.86 -25.75
N THR A 237 -0.16 -8.10 -26.85
CA THR A 237 -1.41 -7.50 -27.36
C THR A 237 -2.57 -8.49 -27.43
N PRO A 238 -2.39 -9.75 -27.90
CA PRO A 238 -3.48 -10.73 -27.92
C PRO A 238 -4.09 -11.01 -26.54
N LEU A 239 -3.26 -11.05 -25.48
CA LEU A 239 -3.74 -11.27 -24.12
C LEU A 239 -4.46 -10.02 -23.58
N LYS A 240 -3.88 -8.84 -23.83
CA LYS A 240 -4.47 -7.56 -23.42
C LYS A 240 -5.88 -7.37 -24.00
N ASP A 241 -6.08 -7.70 -25.27
CA ASP A 241 -7.38 -7.56 -25.95
C ASP A 241 -8.45 -8.54 -25.43
N ARG A 242 -8.05 -9.57 -24.67
CA ARG A 242 -8.96 -10.57 -24.07
C ARG A 242 -9.31 -10.28 -22.63
N ILE A 243 -8.61 -9.36 -21.96
CA ILE A 243 -9.00 -8.89 -20.63
C ILE A 243 -10.01 -7.77 -20.83
N GLU A 244 -11.27 -8.04 -20.46
CA GLU A 244 -12.40 -7.21 -20.86
C GLU A 244 -12.49 -5.90 -20.06
N SER A 245 -12.02 -5.89 -18.81
CA SER A 245 -11.97 -4.69 -17.97
C SER A 245 -10.56 -4.37 -17.48
N GLN A 246 -10.07 -3.19 -17.82
CA GLN A 246 -8.85 -2.62 -17.26
C GLN A 246 -9.21 -1.50 -16.29
N ILE A 247 -8.83 -1.64 -15.03
CA ILE A 247 -9.15 -0.70 -13.95
C ILE A 247 -7.87 -0.03 -13.48
N ILE A 248 -7.84 1.30 -13.58
CA ILE A 248 -6.66 2.10 -13.22
C ILE A 248 -6.73 2.46 -11.74
N THR A 249 -5.78 1.97 -10.96
CA THR A 249 -5.66 2.32 -9.54
C THR A 249 -4.83 3.59 -9.37
N HIS A 250 -4.97 4.23 -8.20
CA HIS A 250 -4.20 5.43 -7.88
C HIS A 250 -3.79 5.45 -6.39
N TYR A 251 -2.80 6.28 -6.05
CA TYR A 251 -2.51 6.59 -4.65
C TYR A 251 -3.62 7.46 -4.03
N PRO A 252 -3.71 7.55 -2.70
CA PRO A 252 -4.65 8.44 -2.03
C PRO A 252 -4.54 9.88 -2.55
N LYS A 253 -5.68 10.49 -2.88
CA LYS A 253 -5.75 11.85 -3.46
C LYS A 253 -5.57 12.96 -2.43
N ASN A 254 -5.80 12.66 -1.16
CA ASN A 254 -5.73 13.62 -0.06
C ASN A 254 -5.03 12.98 1.16
N VAL A 255 -4.59 13.85 2.07
CA VAL A 255 -3.85 13.47 3.28
C VAL A 255 -4.74 12.65 4.24
N GLU A 256 -6.04 12.96 4.36
CA GLU A 256 -6.95 12.23 5.26
C GLU A 256 -7.04 10.73 4.92
N ASN A 257 -7.22 10.40 3.64
CA ASN A 257 -7.30 9.02 3.19
C ASN A 257 -5.96 8.31 3.38
N SER A 258 -4.85 9.02 3.15
CA SER A 258 -3.50 8.48 3.36
C SER A 258 -3.26 8.17 4.84
N LEU A 259 -3.67 9.09 5.73
CA LEU A 259 -3.59 8.94 7.18
C LEU A 259 -4.37 7.72 7.67
N LEU A 260 -5.62 7.57 7.24
CA LEU A 260 -6.45 6.41 7.62
C LEU A 260 -5.82 5.09 7.16
N ILE A 261 -5.19 5.07 5.98
CA ILE A 261 -4.47 3.88 5.49
C ILE A 261 -3.26 3.60 6.39
N THR A 262 -2.44 4.60 6.69
CA THR A 262 -1.28 4.42 7.56
C THR A 262 -1.69 3.94 8.96
N GLU A 263 -2.73 4.52 9.55
CA GLU A 263 -3.23 4.08 10.87
C GLU A 263 -3.79 2.65 10.84
N GLN A 264 -4.42 2.25 9.73
CA GLN A 264 -4.94 0.89 9.57
C GLN A 264 -3.84 -0.15 9.36
N GLU A 265 -2.74 0.21 8.68
CA GLU A 265 -1.70 -0.74 8.26
C GLU A 265 -0.43 -0.71 9.12
N ALA A 266 -0.18 0.36 9.87
CA ALA A 266 1.00 0.47 10.73
C ALA A 266 0.94 -0.53 11.88
N ASN A 267 2.02 -1.29 12.03
CA ASN A 267 2.14 -2.33 13.05
C ASN A 267 2.94 -1.80 14.25
N VAL A 268 2.29 -0.99 15.08
CA VAL A 268 2.87 -0.52 16.35
C VAL A 268 2.71 -1.61 17.41
N HIS A 269 3.82 -1.97 18.08
CA HIS A 269 3.81 -3.01 19.09
C HIS A 269 3.00 -2.59 20.33
N GLU A 270 2.36 -3.54 21.02
CA GLU A 270 1.54 -3.24 22.21
C GLU A 270 2.34 -2.54 23.32
N ASP A 271 3.61 -2.92 23.49
CA ASP A 271 4.51 -2.28 24.45
C ASP A 271 4.79 -0.80 24.13
N GLN A 272 4.60 -0.36 22.88
CA GLN A 272 4.82 1.02 22.44
C GLN A 272 3.62 1.95 22.70
N GLN A 273 2.53 1.47 23.30
CA GLN A 273 1.33 2.27 23.58
C GLN A 273 1.58 3.47 24.51
N HIS A 274 2.70 3.48 25.24
CA HIS A 274 3.13 4.59 26.09
C HIS A 274 3.74 5.77 25.30
N VAL A 275 3.92 5.61 23.98
CA VAL A 275 4.35 6.67 23.05
C VAL A 275 3.14 7.28 22.36
N HIS A 276 2.89 8.55 22.64
CA HIS A 276 1.76 9.28 22.10
C HIS A 276 2.17 10.10 20.87
N ILE A 277 1.40 9.99 19.80
CA ILE A 277 1.60 10.73 18.55
C ILE A 277 0.43 11.68 18.33
N SER A 278 0.72 12.97 18.10
CA SER A 278 -0.31 13.97 17.82
C SER A 278 -0.76 13.90 16.36
N ASP A 279 -2.02 14.30 16.11
CA ASP A 279 -2.58 14.37 14.75
C ASP A 279 -1.73 15.21 13.79
N MET A 280 -1.14 16.31 14.28
CA MET A 280 -0.21 17.14 13.52
C MET A 280 1.02 16.36 13.04
N ILE A 281 1.63 15.54 13.90
CA ILE A 281 2.77 14.69 13.54
C ILE A 281 2.36 13.65 12.50
N LYS A 282 1.19 13.02 12.67
CA LYS A 282 0.69 12.04 11.69
C LYS A 282 0.52 12.69 10.31
N ARG A 283 -0.08 13.88 10.25
CA ARG A 283 -0.23 14.67 9.03
C ARG A 283 1.11 15.08 8.41
N LEU A 284 2.11 15.42 9.22
CA LEU A 284 3.46 15.71 8.73
C LEU A 284 4.08 14.50 8.04
N ILE A 285 3.97 13.32 8.63
CA ILE A 285 4.48 12.07 8.05
C ILE A 285 3.78 11.78 6.72
N GLU A 286 2.46 11.92 6.65
CA GLU A 286 1.71 11.76 5.41
C GLU A 286 2.12 12.79 4.35
N GLN A 287 2.30 14.05 4.75
CA GLN A 287 2.68 15.13 3.85
C GLN A 287 4.01 14.85 3.14
N VAL A 288 4.95 14.13 3.78
CA VAL A 288 6.22 13.72 3.13
C VAL A 288 5.98 12.95 1.84
N ALA A 289 5.00 12.04 1.81
CA ALA A 289 4.68 11.31 0.59
C ALA A 289 4.10 12.22 -0.51
N PHE A 290 3.32 13.24 -0.13
CA PHE A 290 2.79 14.19 -1.10
C PHE A 290 3.90 15.10 -1.67
N GLU A 291 4.81 15.58 -0.83
CA GLU A 291 5.96 16.36 -1.27
C GLU A 291 6.90 15.52 -2.15
N ALA A 292 7.14 14.25 -1.79
CA ALA A 292 7.98 13.36 -2.56
C ALA A 292 7.41 13.10 -3.96
N ARG A 293 6.10 12.87 -4.10
CA ARG A 293 5.44 12.69 -5.41
C ARG A 293 5.48 13.95 -6.29
N ASN A 294 5.59 15.12 -5.69
CA ASN A 294 5.67 16.39 -6.41
C ASN A 294 7.11 16.85 -6.65
N SER A 295 8.09 16.23 -5.98
CA SER A 295 9.51 16.55 -6.09
C SER A 295 10.06 16.25 -7.48
N GLU A 296 10.99 17.09 -7.93
CA GLU A 296 11.79 16.85 -9.14
C GLU A 296 12.94 15.87 -8.89
N TYR A 297 13.35 15.69 -7.63
CA TYR A 297 14.45 14.80 -7.22
C TYR A 297 14.03 13.33 -7.05
N VAL A 298 12.73 13.05 -7.09
CA VAL A 298 12.16 11.72 -6.81
C VAL A 298 11.47 11.20 -8.06
N ASP A 299 11.67 9.91 -8.37
CA ASP A 299 10.93 9.27 -9.44
C ASP A 299 9.45 9.14 -9.05
N LYS A 300 8.58 9.90 -9.74
CA LYS A 300 7.13 9.87 -9.49
C LYS A 300 6.51 8.51 -9.81
N LYS A 301 7.11 7.79 -10.75
CA LYS A 301 6.65 6.50 -11.26
C LYS A 301 7.15 5.36 -10.36
N SER A 302 8.29 5.55 -9.71
CA SER A 302 8.88 4.58 -8.78
C SER A 302 9.08 5.18 -7.38
N GLY A 303 8.35 4.69 -6.38
CA GLY A 303 8.87 4.78 -5.01
C GLY A 303 8.22 5.77 -4.03
N VAL A 304 6.97 6.20 -4.22
CA VAL A 304 6.23 6.84 -3.10
C VAL A 304 4.91 6.13 -2.80
N SER A 305 5.04 4.87 -2.37
CA SER A 305 3.91 4.04 -1.94
C SER A 305 3.49 4.35 -0.51
N ALA A 306 2.32 3.84 -0.09
CA ALA A 306 1.88 3.89 1.31
C ALA A 306 2.89 3.23 2.28
N ARG A 307 3.78 2.35 1.79
CA ARG A 307 4.84 1.75 2.63
C ARG A 307 5.84 2.78 3.16
N LEU A 308 5.99 3.92 2.49
CA LEU A 308 6.85 5.00 2.98
C LEU A 308 6.26 5.61 4.26
N THR A 309 4.98 5.97 4.24
CA THR A 309 4.33 6.62 5.38
C THR A 309 4.10 5.65 6.54
N ILE A 310 3.78 4.38 6.25
CA ILE A 310 3.71 3.31 7.25
C ILE A 310 5.05 3.14 7.97
N ALA A 311 6.15 2.94 7.22
CA ALA A 311 7.47 2.77 7.84
C ALA A 311 7.94 4.05 8.56
N ALA A 312 7.64 5.23 8.03
CA ALA A 312 7.95 6.50 8.67
C ALA A 312 7.16 6.68 9.99
N TYR A 313 5.90 6.26 10.03
CA TYR A 313 5.07 6.26 11.24
C TYR A 313 5.64 5.32 12.31
N GLU A 314 5.95 4.08 11.95
CA GLU A 314 6.58 3.09 12.84
C GLU A 314 7.93 3.56 13.38
N ASN A 315 8.75 4.18 12.51
CA ASN A 315 10.03 4.78 12.92
C ASN A 315 9.85 5.97 13.84
N ALA A 316 8.84 6.84 13.62
CA ALA A 316 8.58 7.97 14.50
C ALA A 316 8.20 7.50 15.92
N VAL A 317 7.36 6.46 16.01
CA VAL A 317 7.01 5.83 17.29
C VAL A 317 8.25 5.25 17.97
N SER A 318 9.08 4.54 17.21
CA SER A 318 10.33 3.94 17.71
C SER A 318 11.35 4.99 18.15
N ALA A 319 11.40 6.15 17.48
CA ALA A 319 12.25 7.27 17.89
C ALA A 319 11.81 7.86 19.23
N GLY A 320 10.50 8.06 19.43
CA GLY A 320 9.94 8.46 20.71
C GLY A 320 10.19 7.44 21.81
N GLU A 321 9.96 6.16 21.54
CA GLU A 321 10.23 5.06 22.49
C GLU A 321 11.69 5.03 22.92
N ARG A 322 12.62 5.07 21.97
CA ARG A 322 14.06 5.07 22.25
C ARG A 322 14.44 6.21 23.21
N ARG A 323 13.92 7.43 22.95
CA ARG A 323 14.15 8.60 23.81
C ARG A 323 13.57 8.40 25.20
N ALA A 324 12.37 7.84 25.32
CA ALA A 324 11.75 7.54 26.61
C ALA A 324 12.58 6.52 27.42
N ILE A 325 13.05 5.45 26.78
CA ILE A 325 13.89 4.41 27.40
C ILE A 325 15.20 5.00 27.93
N ILE A 326 15.91 5.79 27.11
CA ILE A 326 17.18 6.42 27.51
C ILE A 326 16.98 7.32 28.73
N ASN A 327 15.88 8.08 28.76
CA ASN A 327 15.57 9.01 29.85
C ASN A 327 14.82 8.38 31.03
N LYS A 328 14.50 7.07 30.97
CA LYS A 328 13.69 6.35 31.96
C LYS A 328 12.31 7.00 32.19
N GLU A 329 11.72 7.51 31.13
CA GLU A 329 10.37 8.09 31.13
C GLU A 329 9.33 6.98 30.96
N LYS A 330 8.22 7.06 31.70
CA LYS A 330 7.14 6.04 31.64
C LYS A 330 6.24 6.20 30.41
N SER A 331 6.20 7.39 29.83
CA SER A 331 5.34 7.76 28.71
C SER A 331 5.96 8.98 28.04
N THR A 332 5.77 9.13 26.73
CA THR A 332 6.31 10.29 26.01
C THR A 332 5.42 10.70 24.85
N TYR A 333 5.63 11.91 24.34
CA TYR A 333 4.99 12.39 23.12
C TYR A 333 6.04 12.53 22.02
N ILE A 334 5.69 12.15 20.79
CA ILE A 334 6.55 12.37 19.62
C ILE A 334 6.68 13.88 19.35
N ARG A 335 7.93 14.33 19.23
CA ARG A 335 8.35 15.70 18.98
C ARG A 335 8.66 15.93 17.50
N ILE A 336 8.81 17.19 17.07
CA ILE A 336 9.27 17.45 15.68
C ILE A 336 10.72 16.96 15.51
N ALA A 337 11.57 17.12 16.53
CA ALA A 337 12.94 16.59 16.53
C ALA A 337 13.00 15.07 16.34
N ASP A 338 12.02 14.32 16.86
CA ASP A 338 11.95 12.86 16.71
C ASP A 338 11.71 12.46 15.23
N LEU A 339 11.20 13.37 14.38
CA LEU A 339 11.01 13.11 12.95
C LEU A 339 12.31 12.93 12.18
N GLN A 340 13.47 13.27 12.74
CA GLN A 340 14.74 12.87 12.15
C GLN A 340 14.88 11.33 12.09
N GLY A 341 14.21 10.61 12.99
CA GLY A 341 14.15 9.14 12.99
C GLY A 341 13.43 8.53 11.79
N ILE A 342 12.63 9.29 11.05
CA ILE A 342 11.92 8.78 9.85
C ILE A 342 12.79 8.82 8.59
N ILE A 343 13.91 9.53 8.61
CA ILE A 343 14.79 9.71 7.45
C ILE A 343 15.23 8.38 6.81
N PRO A 344 15.64 7.33 7.58
CA PRO A 344 15.95 6.02 7.01
C PRO A 344 14.75 5.35 6.29
N ALA A 345 13.52 5.60 6.76
CA ALA A 345 12.32 5.08 6.11
C ALA A 345 12.05 5.80 4.78
N ILE A 346 12.35 7.10 4.70
CA ILE A 346 12.25 7.86 3.45
C ILE A 346 13.29 7.35 2.46
N THR A 347 14.58 7.38 2.82
CA THR A 347 15.68 7.02 1.91
C THR A 347 15.61 5.58 1.42
N GLY A 348 15.14 4.64 2.24
CA GLY A 348 15.00 3.24 1.86
C GLY A 348 13.75 2.91 1.03
N LYS A 349 12.86 3.88 0.78
CA LYS A 349 11.59 3.66 0.08
C LYS A 349 11.40 4.54 -1.15
N ILE A 350 12.09 5.68 -1.24
CA ILE A 350 12.11 6.53 -2.43
C ILE A 350 13.19 6.09 -3.41
N GLU A 351 12.89 6.21 -4.70
CA GLU A 351 13.89 6.11 -5.77
C GLU A 351 14.17 7.53 -6.26
N LEU A 352 15.44 7.86 -6.44
CA LEU A 352 15.85 9.18 -6.89
C LEU A 352 16.05 9.18 -8.40
N VAL A 353 15.75 10.33 -9.01
CA VAL A 353 16.22 10.59 -10.38
C VAL A 353 17.68 11.05 -10.34
N TYR A 354 18.29 11.22 -11.51
CA TYR A 354 19.70 11.62 -11.63
C TYR A 354 20.03 12.89 -10.82
N GLU A 355 19.17 13.91 -10.87
CA GLU A 355 19.32 15.14 -10.10
C GLU A 355 19.26 14.90 -8.59
N GLY A 356 18.41 13.99 -8.14
CA GLY A 356 18.30 13.63 -6.72
C GLY A 356 19.51 12.85 -6.21
N GLU A 357 20.06 11.97 -7.05
CA GLU A 357 21.31 11.24 -6.73
C GLU A 357 22.50 12.19 -6.59
N GLN A 358 22.54 13.29 -7.36
CA GLN A 358 23.59 14.31 -7.22
C GLN A 358 23.50 15.09 -5.90
N GLU A 359 22.29 15.43 -5.45
CA GLU A 359 22.06 16.08 -4.14
C GLU A 359 22.36 15.13 -2.96
N GLY A 360 22.14 13.84 -3.18
CA GLY A 360 22.33 12.79 -2.20
C GLY A 360 21.05 12.44 -1.42
N PRO A 361 20.81 11.14 -1.15
CA PRO A 361 19.54 10.66 -0.60
C PRO A 361 19.18 11.24 0.76
N LEU A 362 20.18 11.45 1.62
CA LEU A 362 19.98 12.04 2.93
C LEU A 362 19.46 13.49 2.82
N GLN A 363 20.10 14.30 1.97
CA GLN A 363 19.74 15.69 1.80
C GLN A 363 18.35 15.83 1.18
N VAL A 364 18.04 15.00 0.17
CA VAL A 364 16.69 14.95 -0.42
C VAL A 364 15.64 14.60 0.63
N ALA A 365 15.86 13.58 1.47
CA ALA A 365 14.92 13.19 2.52
C ALA A 365 14.68 14.31 3.55
N VAL A 366 15.74 14.98 4.00
CA VAL A 366 15.62 16.13 4.92
C VAL A 366 14.85 17.28 4.27
N ASN A 367 15.15 17.59 3.00
CA ASN A 367 14.45 18.63 2.25
C ASN A 367 12.95 18.31 2.09
N LEU A 368 12.58 17.04 1.89
CA LEU A 368 11.19 16.61 1.83
C LEU A 368 10.47 16.80 3.17
N LEU A 369 11.13 16.47 4.28
CA LEU A 369 10.58 16.72 5.62
C LEU A 369 10.40 18.21 5.88
N ASP A 370 11.38 19.05 5.53
CA ASP A 370 11.29 20.51 5.70
C ASP A 370 10.20 21.15 4.84
N LYS A 371 10.02 20.69 3.59
CA LYS A 371 8.89 21.08 2.75
C LYS A 371 7.56 20.67 3.37
N SER A 372 7.49 19.48 3.96
CA SER A 372 6.29 18.97 4.63
C SER A 372 5.94 19.82 5.86
N ILE A 373 6.93 20.18 6.66
CA ILE A 373 6.80 21.12 7.78
C ILE A 373 6.23 22.45 7.28
N ARG A 374 6.81 23.02 6.22
CA ARG A 374 6.33 24.29 5.64
C ARG A 374 4.87 24.21 5.20
N SER A 375 4.51 23.15 4.48
CA SER A 375 3.15 22.92 3.98
C SER A 375 2.14 22.80 5.12
N VAL A 376 2.40 21.96 6.12
CA VAL A 376 1.51 21.79 7.28
C VAL A 376 1.49 23.05 8.16
N PHE A 377 2.61 23.77 8.30
CA PHE A 377 2.68 24.98 9.11
C PHE A 377 1.69 26.04 8.64
N SER A 378 1.55 26.19 7.32
CA SER A 378 0.59 27.12 6.71
C SER A 378 -0.89 26.80 6.98
N GLN A 379 -1.20 25.57 7.41
CA GLN A 379 -2.55 25.14 7.78
C GLN A 379 -2.87 25.44 9.25
N TYR A 380 -1.87 25.35 10.12
CA TYR A 380 -2.02 25.59 11.57
C TYR A 380 -1.82 27.06 11.96
N PHE A 381 -0.94 27.77 11.25
CA PHE A 381 -0.55 29.13 11.57
C PHE A 381 -0.63 30.06 10.34
N PRO A 382 -0.87 31.37 10.52
CA PRO A 382 -0.90 32.33 9.42
C PRO A 382 0.38 32.29 8.56
N ASN A 383 0.26 32.07 7.25
CA ASN A 383 1.42 31.97 6.36
C ASN A 383 2.37 33.20 6.52
N PRO A 384 3.63 33.01 6.95
CA PRO A 384 4.54 34.12 7.20
C PRO A 384 4.84 35.01 5.98
N ASP A 385 4.81 34.46 4.76
CA ASP A 385 5.05 35.23 3.53
C ASP A 385 3.94 36.27 3.26
N SER A 386 2.74 36.10 3.83
CA SER A 386 1.65 37.07 3.71
C SER A 386 1.93 38.40 4.41
N PHE A 387 2.85 38.41 5.39
CA PHE A 387 3.23 39.60 6.15
C PHE A 387 4.45 40.34 5.55
N LYS A 388 5.20 39.72 4.62
CA LYS A 388 6.32 40.38 3.92
C LYS A 388 5.85 41.44 2.91
N LYS A 389 4.62 41.31 2.37
CA LYS A 389 4.11 42.12 1.24
C LYS A 389 3.15 43.27 1.63
N ARG A 390 2.61 43.32 2.84
CA ARG A 390 1.60 44.32 3.24
C ARG A 390 2.25 45.57 3.87
N LYS A 391 2.66 46.51 3.02
CA LYS A 391 3.13 47.84 3.46
C LYS A 391 2.03 48.92 3.56
N GLN A 392 0.77 48.70 3.14
CA GLN A 392 -0.13 49.84 2.88
C GLN A 392 -1.61 49.77 3.28
N SER A 393 -2.12 48.74 3.97
CA SER A 393 -3.49 48.85 4.52
C SER A 393 -3.70 47.94 5.73
N ALA A 394 -4.09 48.56 6.84
CA ALA A 394 -4.44 47.97 8.15
C ALA A 394 -3.64 46.69 8.48
N ALA A 395 -2.38 46.87 8.87
CA ALA A 395 -1.48 45.79 9.21
C ALA A 395 -2.07 44.94 10.35
N ALA A 396 -2.61 43.77 10.01
CA ALA A 396 -2.71 42.69 10.99
C ALA A 396 -1.28 42.47 11.51
N GLU A 397 -1.10 42.68 12.81
CA GLU A 397 0.21 42.57 13.46
C GLU A 397 0.80 41.18 13.18
N ASN A 398 2.07 41.13 12.76
CA ASN A 398 2.74 39.87 12.49
C ASN A 398 2.82 39.06 13.79
N PRO A 399 2.11 37.93 13.91
CA PRO A 399 2.02 37.19 15.16
C PRO A 399 3.37 36.61 15.61
N TYR A 400 4.33 36.49 14.70
CA TYR A 400 5.66 35.94 14.98
C TYR A 400 6.68 36.98 15.40
N ARG A 401 6.32 38.26 15.43
CA ARG A 401 7.27 39.38 15.62
C ARG A 401 8.08 39.25 16.90
N ALA A 402 7.44 38.91 18.02
CA ALA A 402 8.13 38.76 19.30
C ALA A 402 9.19 37.65 19.26
N VAL A 403 8.85 36.51 18.66
CA VAL A 403 9.76 35.37 18.50
C VAL A 403 10.94 35.73 17.59
N ILE A 404 10.68 36.36 16.44
CA ILE A 404 11.74 36.78 15.50
C ILE A 404 12.69 37.78 16.18
N GLN A 405 12.14 38.81 16.84
CA GLN A 405 12.95 39.80 17.55
C GLN A 405 13.78 39.20 18.68
N TRP A 406 13.33 38.12 19.30
CA TRP A 406 14.12 37.41 20.30
C TRP A 406 15.39 36.82 19.68
N PHE A 407 15.30 36.22 18.48
CA PHE A 407 16.46 35.73 17.74
C PHE A 407 17.33 36.87 17.20
N ASP A 408 16.75 37.94 16.64
CA ASP A 408 17.48 39.11 16.13
C ASP A 408 18.38 39.78 17.19
N LYS A 409 18.06 39.62 18.48
CA LYS A 409 18.90 40.06 19.61
C LYS A 409 20.16 39.20 19.82
N GLY A 410 20.42 38.21 18.96
CA GLY A 410 21.54 37.28 19.06
C GLY A 410 21.29 36.07 19.96
N ASN A 411 20.05 35.86 20.43
CA ASN A 411 19.73 34.67 21.21
C ASN A 411 19.67 33.42 20.31
N ALA A 412 19.90 32.26 20.93
CA ALA A 412 19.78 30.97 20.26
C ALA A 412 19.12 29.95 21.18
N VAL A 413 18.43 28.99 20.58
CA VAL A 413 17.88 27.82 21.27
C VAL A 413 18.46 26.56 20.66
N GLN A 414 18.83 25.62 21.54
CA GLN A 414 19.36 24.32 21.16
C GLN A 414 18.37 23.25 21.63
N LEU A 415 17.91 22.44 20.69
CA LEU A 415 17.07 21.27 20.92
C LEU A 415 17.91 20.02 20.62
N LEU A 416 18.34 19.36 21.68
CA LEU A 416 19.02 18.06 21.59
C LEU A 416 17.97 16.97 21.41
N GLN A 417 18.25 15.95 20.58
CA GLN A 417 17.30 14.87 20.32
C GLN A 417 16.95 14.06 21.59
N ASP A 418 17.96 13.57 22.30
CA ASP A 418 17.79 12.58 23.38
C ASP A 418 17.49 13.18 24.76
N VAL A 419 17.03 14.44 24.86
CA VAL A 419 16.76 15.07 26.17
C VAL A 419 15.42 14.66 26.77
N ASN A 420 15.38 14.61 28.10
CA ASN A 420 14.14 14.41 28.85
C ASN A 420 13.15 15.57 28.68
N ASP A 421 11.89 15.31 29.00
CA ASP A 421 10.77 16.23 28.85
C ASP A 421 10.98 17.56 29.60
N LYS A 422 11.64 17.54 30.76
CA LYS A 422 11.89 18.75 31.56
C LYS A 422 12.91 19.67 30.89
N GLN A 423 13.98 19.09 30.34
CA GLN A 423 14.99 19.84 29.58
C GLN A 423 14.40 20.41 28.30
N TYR A 424 13.60 19.62 27.59
CA TYR A 424 12.87 20.05 26.39
C TYR A 424 11.94 21.25 26.69
N GLU A 425 11.12 21.15 27.73
CA GLU A 425 10.27 22.26 28.19
C GLU A 425 11.07 23.50 28.55
N THR A 426 12.17 23.32 29.29
CA THR A 426 13.04 24.44 29.69
C THR A 426 13.67 25.14 28.50
N SER A 427 14.08 24.41 27.46
CA SER A 427 14.64 24.99 26.24
C SER A 427 13.62 25.82 25.48
N LEU A 428 12.38 25.32 25.33
CA LEU A 428 11.32 26.03 24.59
C LEU A 428 10.82 27.27 25.34
N LEU A 429 10.69 27.20 26.66
CA LEU A 429 10.23 28.34 27.48
C LEU A 429 11.23 29.51 27.55
N LYS A 430 12.48 29.32 27.12
CA LYS A 430 13.47 30.41 27.00
C LYS A 430 13.14 31.40 25.88
N VAL A 431 12.40 30.97 24.86
CA VAL A 431 12.06 31.81 23.69
C VAL A 431 10.92 32.74 24.05
N GLU A 432 11.22 34.03 24.17
CA GLU A 432 10.23 35.05 24.54
C GLU A 432 9.14 35.18 23.45
N GLY A 433 7.88 35.26 23.87
CA GLY A 433 6.72 35.40 22.98
C GLY A 433 6.23 34.10 22.36
N LEU A 434 6.99 33.00 22.46
CA LEU A 434 6.61 31.72 21.86
C LEU A 434 5.41 31.08 22.60
N LYS A 435 5.42 31.10 23.94
CA LYS A 435 4.32 30.56 24.76
C LYS A 435 3.04 31.38 24.60
N GLU A 436 3.17 32.69 24.55
CA GLU A 436 2.07 33.65 24.39
C GLU A 436 1.41 33.47 23.02
N LEU A 437 2.21 33.30 21.96
CA LEU A 437 1.74 33.00 20.61
C LEU A 437 0.88 31.73 20.59
N ILE A 438 1.36 30.64 21.20
CA ILE A 438 0.62 29.37 21.23
C ILE A 438 -0.67 29.51 22.05
N LYS A 439 -0.61 30.12 23.24
CA LYS A 439 -1.81 30.34 24.07
C LYS A 439 -2.87 31.20 23.39
N GLY A 440 -2.45 32.22 22.63
CA GLY A 440 -3.36 33.08 21.88
C GLY A 440 -4.08 32.37 20.75
N LYS A 441 -3.42 31.41 20.08
CA LYS A 441 -3.97 30.65 18.95
C LYS A 441 -4.70 29.38 19.36
N PHE A 442 -4.19 28.67 20.37
CA PHE A 442 -4.65 27.37 20.82
C PHE A 442 -4.89 27.37 22.35
N PRO A 443 -5.90 28.11 22.84
CA PRO A 443 -6.12 28.29 24.28
C PRO A 443 -6.50 27.00 25.02
N HIS A 444 -7.00 26.00 24.30
CA HIS A 444 -7.43 24.72 24.84
C HIS A 444 -6.38 23.61 24.71
N ALA A 445 -5.22 23.88 24.10
CA ALA A 445 -4.15 22.90 23.98
C ALA A 445 -3.59 22.54 25.36
N ASN A 446 -3.39 21.25 25.61
CA ASN A 446 -2.79 20.78 26.86
C ASN A 446 -1.30 21.15 26.95
N ALA A 447 -0.66 20.95 28.11
CA ALA A 447 0.73 21.35 28.31
C ALA A 447 1.72 20.69 27.31
N LYS A 448 1.51 19.41 26.96
CA LYS A 448 2.38 18.67 26.03
C LYS A 448 2.16 19.13 24.58
N GLU A 449 0.90 19.35 24.19
CA GLU A 449 0.55 19.92 22.88
C GLU A 449 1.10 21.33 22.71
N GLN A 450 1.05 22.16 23.77
CA GLN A 450 1.63 23.51 23.72
C GLN A 450 3.12 23.44 23.40
N LEU A 451 3.89 22.58 24.07
CA LEU A 451 5.32 22.42 23.81
C LEU A 451 5.60 21.96 22.37
N LEU A 452 4.83 20.98 21.88
CA LEU A 452 4.96 20.51 20.51
C LEU A 452 4.68 21.63 19.49
N LEU A 453 3.65 22.44 19.72
CA LEU A 453 3.32 23.59 18.86
C LEU A 453 4.38 24.69 18.93
N MET A 454 5.00 24.90 20.10
CA MET A 454 6.13 25.82 20.26
C MET A 454 7.33 25.39 19.40
N GLU A 455 7.71 24.10 19.46
CA GLU A 455 8.75 23.56 18.59
C GLU A 455 8.37 23.67 17.11
N PHE A 456 7.12 23.36 16.76
CA PHE A 456 6.63 23.46 15.39
C PHE A 456 6.71 24.87 14.82
N VAL A 457 6.48 25.91 15.64
CA VAL A 457 6.70 27.31 15.22
C VAL A 457 8.16 27.59 14.89
N LEU A 458 9.12 27.08 15.68
CA LEU A 458 10.55 27.28 15.37
C LEU A 458 10.93 26.65 14.02
N HIS A 459 10.53 25.38 13.81
CA HIS A 459 10.74 24.70 12.54
C HIS A 459 10.01 25.39 11.37
N GLY A 460 8.77 25.84 11.59
CA GLY A 460 7.98 26.60 10.63
C GLY A 460 8.68 27.89 10.22
N LEU A 461 9.06 28.75 11.17
CA LEU A 461 9.77 30.01 10.89
C LEU A 461 11.09 29.79 10.17
N ALA A 462 11.84 28.74 10.52
CA ALA A 462 13.05 28.36 9.81
C ALA A 462 12.77 27.96 8.35
N SER A 463 11.71 27.20 8.08
CA SER A 463 11.32 26.80 6.73
C SER A 463 10.90 27.98 5.82
N TYR A 464 10.51 29.11 6.42
CA TYR A 464 10.22 30.38 5.73
C TYR A 464 11.41 31.35 5.71
N SER A 465 12.58 30.89 6.15
CA SER A 465 13.82 31.68 6.26
C SER A 465 13.62 32.96 7.07
N LEU A 466 12.90 32.87 8.19
CA LEU A 466 12.75 33.97 9.16
C LEU A 466 13.69 33.84 10.35
N ILE A 467 14.15 32.63 10.62
CA ILE A 467 15.20 32.31 11.58
C ILE A 467 16.14 31.27 10.96
N SER A 468 17.37 31.19 11.45
CA SER A 468 18.31 30.15 11.04
C SER A 468 18.00 28.82 11.73
N LYS A 469 18.17 27.70 11.03
CA LYS A 469 18.16 26.35 11.58
C LYS A 469 19.43 25.64 11.11
N LYS A 470 20.26 25.21 12.06
CA LYS A 470 21.43 24.35 11.80
C LYS A 470 21.22 23.02 12.52
N VAL A 471 21.34 21.92 11.78
CA VAL A 471 21.32 20.57 12.35
C VAL A 471 22.77 20.09 12.40
N VAL A 472 23.23 19.70 13.59
CA VAL A 472 24.58 19.16 13.80
C VAL A 472 24.44 17.90 14.64
N GLU A 473 24.75 16.74 14.05
CA GLU A 473 24.62 15.43 14.68
C GLU A 473 23.26 15.25 15.38
N ASN A 474 23.22 15.30 16.72
CA ASN A 474 22.03 15.11 17.55
C ASN A 474 21.42 16.42 18.08
N GLU A 475 21.79 17.57 17.51
CA GLU A 475 21.33 18.90 17.91
C GLU A 475 20.65 19.62 16.74
N THR A 476 19.51 20.24 17.02
CA THR A 476 18.93 21.29 16.17
C THR A 476 19.08 22.64 16.88
N ARG A 477 19.86 23.54 16.26
CA ARG A 477 20.08 24.89 16.76
C ARG A 477 19.30 25.91 15.93
N PHE A 478 18.53 26.75 16.63
CA PHE A 478 17.85 27.91 16.07
C PHE A 478 18.57 29.19 16.50
N SER A 479 18.81 30.10 15.56
CA SER A 479 19.51 31.37 15.80
C SER A 479 19.06 32.46 14.84
N ASP A 480 19.62 33.66 15.01
CA ASP A 480 19.45 34.75 14.03
C ASP A 480 19.91 34.32 12.62
N LEU A 481 19.13 34.68 11.61
CA LEU A 481 19.44 34.41 10.21
C LEU A 481 20.60 35.29 9.71
N LEU A 482 20.56 36.60 10.01
CA LEU A 482 21.51 37.58 9.45
C LEU A 482 22.91 37.39 10.02
N GLY A 483 23.02 37.25 11.34
CA GLY A 483 24.29 36.99 12.02
C GLY A 483 24.93 35.67 11.59
N THR A 484 24.12 34.64 11.29
CA THR A 484 24.64 33.36 10.80
C THR A 484 25.17 33.49 9.37
N MET A 485 24.46 34.17 8.47
CA MET A 485 24.91 34.38 7.08
C MET A 485 26.20 35.21 7.01
N MET A 486 26.37 36.22 7.85
CA MET A 486 27.61 37.02 7.87
C MET A 486 28.81 36.24 8.43
N ASN A 487 28.60 35.34 9.40
CA ASN A 487 29.67 34.49 9.92
C ASN A 487 30.16 33.44 8.90
N PHE A 488 29.29 32.94 8.02
CA PHE A 488 29.69 32.05 6.93
C PHE A 488 30.64 32.73 5.91
N GLY A 489 30.52 34.05 5.72
CA GLY A 489 31.42 34.81 4.85
C GLY A 489 32.85 34.93 5.40
N ASN A 490 33.01 34.93 6.72
CA ASN A 490 34.31 35.08 7.37
C ASN A 490 35.01 33.73 7.61
N SER A 491 34.27 32.62 7.76
CA SER A 491 34.87 31.30 7.97
C SER A 491 35.55 30.70 6.72
N THR A 492 35.19 31.15 5.52
CA THR A 492 35.87 30.72 4.28
C THR A 492 37.20 31.44 4.02
N GLU A 493 37.50 32.52 4.74
CA GLU A 493 38.80 33.20 4.62
C GLU A 493 39.86 32.61 5.57
N GLU A 494 39.47 32.01 6.71
CA GLU A 494 40.41 31.45 7.68
C GLU A 494 40.81 29.98 7.42
N GLU A 495 40.04 29.21 6.65
CA GLU A 495 40.37 27.80 6.33
C GLU A 495 41.34 27.62 5.14
N ASN A 496 41.79 28.71 4.49
CA ASN A 496 42.72 28.64 3.34
C ASN A 496 44.19 28.93 3.70
N GLU A 497 44.56 29.08 4.98
CA GLU A 497 45.95 29.33 5.39
C GLU A 497 46.66 28.18 6.15
N GLU A 498 46.00 27.05 6.42
CA GLU A 498 46.69 25.83 6.86
C GLU A 498 46.11 24.59 6.17
N PHE A 499 46.71 24.19 5.04
CA PHE A 499 47.32 22.87 4.77
C PHE A 499 47.69 22.71 3.30
#